data_AF-A0A9N7RG98-F1
#
_entry.id   AF-A0A9N7RG98-F1
#
_cell.length_a   1.000
_cell.length_b   1.000
_cell.length_c   1.000
_cell.angle_alpha   90.00
_cell.angle_beta   90.00
_cell.angle_gamma   90.00
#
_symmetry.space_group_name_H-M   'P 1'
#
loop_
_entity.id
_entity.type
_entity.pdbx_description
1 polymer ?
#
loop_
_entity_poly.entity_id
_entity_poly.type
_entity_poly.pdbx_seq_one_letter_code
_entity_poly.pdbx_strand_id
1 'polypeptide(L)'
;MSNRRGPRQVARFTEAEVNELILKLQALLPHSTSTSCNTTKIAASKVLRETCNYIKNLHKEVDDLSERLSELLANGEITNADADFIRRLLKQ
;
A
#
# COMPACT_ATOMS: atom_id res chain seq x y z
N MET A 1 -16.70 -28.61 -38.42
CA MET A 1 -16.80 -27.42 -37.56
C MET A 1 -15.41 -27.12 -37.02
N SER A 2 -14.78 -26.03 -37.47
CA SER A 2 -13.38 -25.71 -37.17
C SER A 2 -13.29 -24.90 -35.88
N ASN A 3 -12.90 -25.54 -34.77
CA ASN A 3 -12.62 -24.85 -33.51
C ASN A 3 -11.30 -24.08 -33.60
N ARG A 4 -11.36 -22.81 -34.01
CA ARG A 4 -10.25 -21.86 -33.83
C ARG A 4 -10.14 -21.51 -32.34
N ARG A 5 -9.43 -22.34 -31.56
CA ARG A 5 -8.88 -21.91 -30.28
C ARG A 5 -7.72 -20.96 -30.58
N GLY A 6 -8.04 -19.67 -30.70
CA GLY A 6 -7.02 -18.63 -30.77
C GLY A 6 -6.14 -18.68 -29.51
N PRO A 7 -4.82 -18.45 -29.64
CA PRO A 7 -3.93 -18.41 -28.49
C PRO A 7 -4.40 -17.29 -27.56
N ARG A 8 -4.66 -17.64 -26.30
CA ARG A 8 -4.92 -16.71 -25.22
C ARG A 8 -3.68 -15.83 -25.12
N GLN A 9 -3.73 -14.61 -25.67
CA GLN A 9 -2.68 -13.63 -25.54
C GLN A 9 -2.57 -13.28 -24.06
N VAL A 10 -1.68 -13.98 -23.36
CA VAL A 10 -1.17 -13.49 -22.08
C VAL A 10 -0.44 -12.22 -22.45
N ALA A 11 -0.96 -11.07 -22.03
CA ALA A 11 -0.35 -9.77 -22.27
C ALA A 11 1.14 -9.88 -21.90
N ARG A 12 2.01 -9.83 -22.92
CA ARG A 12 3.46 -9.86 -22.71
C ARG A 12 3.84 -8.46 -22.24
N PHE A 13 3.80 -8.26 -20.93
CA PHE A 13 4.38 -7.07 -20.32
C PHE A 13 5.82 -6.92 -20.79
N THR A 14 6.15 -5.75 -21.31
CA THR A 14 7.50 -5.39 -21.70
C THR A 14 8.35 -5.10 -20.46
N GLU A 15 9.66 -5.29 -20.57
CA GLU A 15 10.60 -4.97 -19.48
C GLU A 15 10.51 -3.49 -19.07
N ALA A 16 10.21 -2.60 -20.02
CA ALA A 16 10.00 -1.17 -19.77
C ALA A 16 8.77 -0.93 -18.87
N GLU A 17 7.63 -1.56 -19.17
CA GLU A 17 6.41 -1.45 -18.34
C GLU A 17 6.63 -2.00 -16.93
N VAL A 18 7.37 -3.10 -16.79
CA VAL A 18 7.74 -3.67 -15.49
C VAL A 18 8.60 -2.69 -14.69
N ASN A 19 9.60 -2.07 -15.33
CA ASN A 19 10.47 -1.09 -14.66
C ASN A 19 9.71 0.18 -14.27
N GLU A 20 8.82 0.68 -15.13
CA GLU A 20 7.98 1.84 -14.81
C GLU A 20 7.07 1.56 -13.61
N LEU A 21 6.46 0.37 -13.55
CA LEU A 21 5.67 -0.06 -12.41
C LEU A 21 6.50 -0.09 -11.12
N ILE A 22 7.71 -0.65 -11.15
CA ILE A 22 8.59 -0.71 -9.99
C ILE A 22 8.93 0.70 -9.49
N LEU A 23 9.22 1.65 -10.40
CA LEU A 23 9.51 3.04 -10.04
C LEU A 23 8.31 3.72 -9.37
N LYS A 24 7.10 3.51 -9.91
CA LYS A 24 5.86 4.00 -9.31
C LYS A 24 5.63 3.43 -7.91
N LEU A 25 5.86 2.13 -7.73
CA LEU A 25 5.72 1.47 -6.43
C LEU A 25 6.75 1.99 -5.42
N GLN A 26 8.00 2.21 -5.84
CA GLN A 26 9.02 2.82 -4.97
C GLN A 26 8.59 4.22 -4.51
N ALA A 27 8.05 5.06 -5.38
CA ALA A 27 7.62 6.41 -5.02
C ALA A 27 6.50 6.45 -3.98
N LEU A 28 5.72 5.37 -3.85
CA LEU A 28 4.61 5.26 -2.88
C LEU A 28 5.05 4.72 -1.51
N LEU A 29 6.27 4.19 -1.39
CA LEU A 29 6.76 3.62 -0.14
C LEU A 29 7.31 4.71 0.79
N PRO A 30 6.97 4.70 2.10
CA PRO A 30 7.39 5.74 3.05
C PRO A 30 8.89 5.72 3.37
N HIS A 31 9.62 4.67 2.98
CA HIS A 31 11.05 4.50 3.24
C HIS A 31 11.88 4.23 1.96
N SER A 32 11.37 4.61 0.79
CA SER A 32 12.05 4.34 -0.49
C SER A 32 13.33 5.13 -0.70
N THR A 33 13.63 6.11 0.16
CA THR A 33 14.82 6.94 0.05
C THR A 33 15.95 6.44 0.94
N SER A 34 17.02 5.95 0.31
CA SER A 34 18.40 6.32 0.67
C SER A 34 19.23 5.46 1.64
N THR A 35 18.92 4.17 1.87
CA THR A 35 19.83 3.33 2.69
C THR A 35 20.11 1.97 2.07
N SER A 36 20.84 1.96 0.96
CA SER A 36 22.06 1.14 0.82
C SER A 36 22.74 1.54 -0.47
N CYS A 37 23.57 2.56 -0.33
CA CYS A 37 24.69 2.79 -1.23
C CYS A 37 25.43 1.45 -1.37
N ASN A 38 25.74 1.09 -2.62
CA ASN A 38 26.59 -0.01 -3.04
C ASN A 38 25.87 -1.28 -3.52
N THR A 39 26.01 -1.45 -4.84
CA THR A 39 26.04 -2.70 -5.62
C THR A 39 24.70 -3.41 -5.87
N THR A 40 24.32 -3.40 -7.15
CA THR A 40 23.33 -4.24 -7.82
C THR A 40 21.86 -3.84 -7.62
N LYS A 41 21.18 -3.57 -8.74
CA LYS A 41 19.73 -3.35 -8.91
C LYS A 41 18.91 -3.85 -7.70
N ILE A 42 18.24 -2.95 -6.98
CA ILE A 42 17.22 -3.34 -6.00
C ILE A 42 16.27 -4.30 -6.73
N ALA A 43 16.22 -5.56 -6.28
CA ALA A 43 15.43 -6.56 -6.96
C ALA A 43 13.96 -6.15 -6.97
N ALA A 44 13.30 -6.28 -8.14
CA ALA A 44 11.86 -6.04 -8.28
C ALA A 44 11.04 -6.74 -7.20
N SER A 45 11.45 -7.96 -6.83
CA SER A 45 10.84 -8.75 -5.76
C SER A 45 10.91 -8.10 -4.38
N LYS A 46 11.96 -7.33 -4.08
CA LYS A 46 12.07 -6.56 -2.82
C LYS A 46 11.07 -5.41 -2.79
N VAL A 47 11.02 -4.62 -3.86
CA VAL A 47 10.05 -3.50 -3.98
C VAL A 47 8.62 -4.01 -3.88
N LEU A 48 8.30 -5.08 -4.60
CA LEU A 48 6.97 -5.69 -4.54
C LEU A 48 6.63 -6.18 -3.13
N ARG A 49 7.58 -6.83 -2.44
CA ARG A 49 7.38 -7.28 -1.06
C ARG A 49 7.16 -6.12 -0.10
N GLU A 50 7.98 -5.08 -0.20
CA GLU A 50 7.84 -3.87 0.63
C GLU A 50 6.50 -3.18 0.36
N THR A 51 6.08 -3.09 -0.90
CA THR A 51 4.77 -2.56 -1.29
C THR A 51 3.64 -3.37 -0.67
N CYS A 52 3.67 -4.70 -0.81
CA CYS A 52 2.65 -5.58 -0.23
C CYS A 52 2.60 -5.46 1.30
N ASN A 53 3.75 -5.35 1.97
CA ASN A 53 3.81 -5.16 3.41
C ASN A 53 3.26 -3.79 3.82
N TYR A 54 3.58 -2.74 3.06
CA TYR A 54 3.07 -1.40 3.32
C TYR A 54 1.55 -1.34 3.19
N ILE A 55 0.99 -1.93 2.13
CA ILE A 55 -0.47 -2.05 1.95
C ILE A 55 -1.11 -2.79 3.13
N LYS A 56 -0.52 -3.91 3.57
CA LYS A 56 -1.03 -4.67 4.74
C LYS A 56 -1.02 -3.83 6.01
N ASN A 57 0.05 -3.08 6.26
CA ASN A 57 0.16 -2.22 7.43
C ASN A 57 -0.85 -1.07 7.37
N LEU A 58 -1.03 -0.45 6.20
CA LEU A 58 -2.05 0.58 5.99
C LEU A 58 -3.46 0.06 6.27
N HIS A 59 -3.81 -1.13 5.75
CA HIS A 59 -5.10 -1.75 6.05
C HIS A 59 -5.28 -1.98 7.55
N LYS A 60 -4.25 -2.50 8.23
CA LYS A 60 -4.29 -2.69 9.68
C LYS A 60 -4.47 -1.37 10.43
N GLU A 61 -3.73 -0.32 10.06
CA GLU A 61 -3.87 0.99 10.69
C GLU A 61 -5.28 1.55 10.49
N VAL A 62 -5.86 1.39 9.29
CA VAL A 62 -7.24 1.79 9.02
C VAL A 62 -8.24 0.99 9.87
N ASP A 63 -8.06 -0.32 9.98
CA ASP A 63 -8.93 -1.18 10.79
C ASP A 63 -8.85 -0.81 12.29
N ASP A 64 -7.63 -0.69 12.83
CA ASP A 64 -7.37 -0.32 14.23
C ASP A 64 -7.95 1.08 14.56
N LEU A 65 -7.81 2.04 13.63
CA LEU A 65 -8.39 3.38 13.77
C LEU A 65 -9.91 3.35 13.70
N SER A 66 -10.49 2.54 12.81
CA SER A 66 -11.93 2.39 12.64
C SER A 66 -12.58 1.76 13.87
N GLU A 67 -11.97 0.73 14.44
CA GLU A 67 -12.44 0.09 15.68
C GLU A 67 -12.43 1.08 16.83
N ARG A 68 -11.29 1.75 17.06
CA ARG A 68 -11.16 2.75 18.12
C ARG A 68 -12.15 3.89 17.97
N LEU A 69 -12.37 4.39 16.75
CA LEU A 69 -13.37 5.43 16.51
C LEU A 69 -14.80 4.94 16.82
N SER A 70 -15.11 3.70 16.46
CA SER A 70 -16.41 3.09 16.73
C SER A 70 -16.68 2.95 18.23
N GLU A 71 -15.68 2.51 19.00
CA GLU A 71 -15.75 2.45 20.47
C GLU A 71 -15.96 3.83 21.09
N LEU A 72 -15.21 4.84 20.61
CA LEU A 72 -15.34 6.21 21.09
C LEU A 72 -16.75 6.78 20.87
N LEU A 73 -17.36 6.49 19.72
CA LEU A 73 -18.71 6.93 19.41
C LEU A 73 -19.77 6.14 20.20
N ALA A 74 -19.50 4.89 20.56
CA ALA A 74 -20.41 4.04 21.34
C ALA A 74 -20.42 4.38 22.83
N ASN A 75 -19.32 4.88 23.40
CA ASN A 75 -19.17 5.12 24.85
C ASN A 75 -20.04 6.26 25.41
N GLY A 76 -20.67 7.10 24.57
CA GLY A 76 -21.64 8.13 24.97
C GLY A 76 -21.06 9.34 25.72
N GLU A 77 -19.92 9.18 26.42
CA GLU A 77 -19.16 10.23 27.09
C GLU A 77 -17.84 10.47 26.35
N ILE A 78 -17.82 11.44 25.43
CA ILE A 78 -16.60 11.81 24.69
C ILE A 78 -15.75 12.70 25.58
N THR A 79 -14.55 12.23 25.97
CA THR A 79 -13.62 13.05 26.74
C THR A 79 -12.89 14.07 25.87
N ASN A 80 -12.24 15.07 26.48
CA ASN A 80 -11.41 16.03 25.74
C ASN A 80 -10.27 15.35 24.96
N ALA A 81 -9.71 14.24 25.50
CA ALA A 81 -8.68 13.47 24.82
C ALA A 81 -9.21 12.77 23.56
N ASP A 82 -10.44 12.28 23.61
CA ASP A 82 -11.12 11.63 22.49
C ASP A 82 -11.47 12.66 21.41
N ALA A 83 -11.95 13.84 21.82
CA ALA A 83 -12.21 14.95 20.92
C ALA A 83 -10.93 15.42 20.20
N ASP A 84 -9.79 15.48 20.91
CA ASP A 84 -8.51 15.82 20.31
C ASP A 84 -7.98 14.73 19.36
N PHE A 85 -8.21 13.45 19.66
CA PHE A 85 -7.90 12.35 18.76
C PHE A 85 -8.72 12.44 17.46
N ILE A 86 -10.04 12.63 17.55
CA ILE A 86 -10.92 12.81 16.38
C ILE A 86 -10.49 14.03 15.56
N ARG A 87 -10.18 15.16 16.21
CA ARG A 87 -9.68 16.36 15.52
C ARG A 87 -8.37 16.13 14.79
N ARG A 88 -7.47 15.31 15.33
CA ARG A 88 -6.20 14.96 14.66
C ARG A 88 -6.46 14.13 13.41
N LEU A 89 -7.35 13.15 13.48
CA LEU A 89 -7.73 12.33 12.32
C LEU A 89 -8.36 13.17 11.20
N LEU A 90 -9.24 14.11 11.53
CA LEU A 90 -9.88 14.99 10.55
C LEU A 90 -8.95 16.04 9.91
N LYS A 91 -7.72 16.18 10.44
CA LYS A 91 -6.72 17.15 9.97
C LYS A 91 -5.56 16.50 9.21
N GLN A 92 -5.52 15.17 9.11
CA GLN A 92 -4.58 14.44 8.24
C GLN A 92 -5.06 14.49 6.79
#